data_AF-A0A9W4UZ75-F1
#
_entry.id   AF-A0A9W4UZ75-F1
#
_cell.length_a   1.000
_cell.length_b   1.000
_cell.length_c   1.000
_cell.angle_alpha   90.00
_cell.angle_beta   90.00
_cell.angle_gamma   90.00
#
_symmetry.space_group_name_H-M   'P 1'
#
loop_
_entity.id
_entity.type
_entity.pdbx_description
1 polymer ?
#
loop_
_entity_poly.entity_id
_entity_poly.type
_entity_poly.pdbx_seq_one_letter_code
_entity_poly.pdbx_strand_id
1 'polypeptide(L)'
;MPDVDEEIWEHLEAMDEAKKAVESGHIKLFGRQVAPADFAQEIRSADPGERASRMAGLLSRAGAEIGGAGPPFDFAADFGDRRGAWRGIIYCRAAGRVTAPMIRSLRKAVPPDGAAAALSCEPLRGAALDEACRDPQVLLADIEQVQDWAKEAGILPCRKGSIARVRYGDEAGCMARVLSLDHEAGTASVQICHDRRKMTLPIGSLEEARLHAGDRDLRRATRAYEAFLREVSRSCPAFTEGMSTEVIDVHEDHHDMLRATRPELFDDSHPPLQEEEHPDGMIVRFENAHVNVTELECSCGHRMNESHYRTLCPHEAAALNHTCTAGAKDTDSAMGRMSEAVRRLGRLRASNVARMSDAIYAELGSRGAAERAAFIRYMESYL
;
A
#
# COMPACT_ATOMS: atom_id res chain seq x y z
N MET A 1 -11.85 -37.85 -3.26
CA MET A 1 -11.69 -36.61 -2.49
C MET A 1 -10.24 -36.21 -2.67
N PRO A 2 -9.90 -35.40 -3.67
CA PRO A 2 -8.51 -34.97 -3.86
C PRO A 2 -8.21 -33.74 -3.00
N ASP A 3 -7.05 -33.78 -2.34
CA ASP A 3 -6.00 -32.75 -2.33
C ASP A 3 -6.25 -31.38 -1.68
N VAL A 4 -7.20 -31.26 -0.76
CA VAL A 4 -7.29 -30.03 0.07
C VAL A 4 -6.07 -29.88 1.00
N ASP A 5 -5.46 -30.99 1.42
CA ASP A 5 -4.28 -30.98 2.31
C ASP A 5 -2.96 -30.73 1.56
N GLU A 6 -2.89 -31.04 0.27
CA GLU A 6 -1.67 -30.89 -0.55
C GLU A 6 -1.51 -29.43 -1.01
N GLU A 7 -2.60 -28.80 -1.48
CA GLU A 7 -2.64 -27.36 -1.82
C GLU A 7 -2.32 -26.46 -0.62
N ILE A 8 -2.81 -26.81 0.57
CA ILE A 8 -2.49 -26.06 1.80
C ILE A 8 -1.02 -26.22 2.16
N TRP A 9 -0.44 -27.42 2.00
CA TRP A 9 0.96 -27.65 2.30
C TRP A 9 1.89 -26.94 1.33
N GLU A 10 1.62 -26.99 0.02
CA GLU A 10 2.38 -26.25 -0.99
C GLU A 10 2.36 -24.74 -0.72
N HIS A 11 1.20 -24.20 -0.32
CA HIS A 11 1.08 -22.78 0.02
C HIS A 11 1.88 -22.42 1.29
N LEU A 12 1.88 -23.28 2.31
CA LEU A 12 2.66 -23.08 3.53
C LEU A 12 4.17 -23.20 3.28
N GLU A 13 4.61 -24.14 2.44
CA GLU A 13 6.02 -24.27 2.06
C GLU A 13 6.50 -23.07 1.24
N ALA A 14 5.69 -22.59 0.28
CA ALA A 14 6.00 -21.38 -0.48
C ALA A 14 6.09 -20.13 0.42
N MET A 15 5.24 -20.03 1.45
CA MET A 15 5.31 -18.96 2.45
C MET A 15 6.57 -19.05 3.32
N ASP A 16 6.98 -20.26 3.73
CA ASP A 16 8.19 -20.50 4.51
C ASP A 16 9.47 -20.25 3.69
N GLU A 17 9.48 -20.62 2.41
CA GLU A 17 10.56 -20.30 1.47
C GLU A 17 10.65 -18.80 1.21
N ALA A 18 9.53 -18.11 0.99
CA ALA A 18 9.51 -16.66 0.85
C ALA A 18 10.00 -15.96 2.13
N LYS A 19 9.63 -16.47 3.31
CA LYS A 19 10.13 -16.00 4.62
C LYS A 19 11.64 -16.20 4.73
N LYS A 20 12.16 -17.40 4.44
CA LYS A 20 13.60 -17.71 4.44
C LYS A 20 14.38 -16.88 3.43
N ALA A 21 13.82 -16.64 2.24
CA ALA A 21 14.46 -15.86 1.19
C ALA A 21 14.49 -14.35 1.53
N VAL A 22 13.48 -13.86 2.26
CA VAL A 22 13.49 -12.52 2.88
C VAL A 22 14.51 -12.43 4.01
N GLU A 23 14.57 -13.42 4.90
CA GLU A 23 15.47 -13.46 6.06
C GLU A 23 16.94 -13.66 5.69
N SER A 24 17.22 -14.32 4.56
CA SER A 24 18.57 -14.52 4.01
C SER A 24 19.09 -13.32 3.20
N GLY A 25 18.28 -12.26 3.02
CA GLY A 25 18.69 -11.05 2.30
C GLY A 25 18.70 -11.20 0.77
N HIS A 26 18.18 -12.30 0.23
CA HIS A 26 18.04 -12.51 -1.20
C HIS A 26 16.83 -11.79 -1.82
N ILE A 27 15.87 -11.36 -0.99
CA ILE A 27 14.64 -10.67 -1.42
C ILE A 27 14.60 -9.24 -0.84
N LYS A 28 14.21 -8.28 -1.68
CA LYS A 28 14.02 -6.88 -1.28
C LYS A 28 12.84 -6.78 -0.30
N LEU A 29 13.11 -6.30 0.91
CA LEU A 29 12.07 -6.01 1.89
C LEU A 29 11.22 -4.81 1.46
N PHE A 30 9.91 -4.99 1.42
CA PHE A 30 8.96 -3.91 1.21
C PHE A 30 8.33 -3.45 2.52
N GLY A 31 7.67 -2.31 2.43
CA GLY A 31 6.99 -1.68 3.55
C GLY A 31 6.63 -0.26 3.18
N ARG A 32 6.87 0.67 4.09
CA ARG A 32 6.71 2.10 3.87
C ARG A 32 7.99 2.84 4.23
N GLN A 33 8.28 3.86 3.45
CA GLN A 33 9.24 4.89 3.84
C GLN A 33 8.48 5.96 4.61
N VAL A 34 9.03 6.36 5.76
CA VAL A 34 8.44 7.39 6.61
C VAL A 34 9.55 8.26 7.17
N ALA A 35 9.36 9.57 7.21
CA ALA A 35 10.31 10.43 7.87
C ALA A 35 10.30 10.14 9.38
N PRO A 36 11.45 10.16 10.07
CA PRO A 36 11.49 9.90 11.51
C PRO A 36 10.53 10.76 12.33
N ALA A 37 10.37 12.03 11.96
CA ALA A 37 9.44 12.96 12.60
C ALA A 37 7.97 12.50 12.48
N ASP A 38 7.57 12.04 11.29
CA ASP A 38 6.21 11.55 11.04
C ASP A 38 5.95 10.26 11.80
N PHE A 39 6.92 9.34 11.83
CA PHE A 39 6.82 8.11 12.61
C PHE A 39 6.65 8.37 14.11
N ALA A 40 7.38 9.35 14.65
CA ALA A 40 7.22 9.75 16.04
C ALA A 40 5.83 10.31 16.34
N GLN A 41 5.29 11.14 15.43
CA GLN A 41 3.93 11.66 15.57
C GLN A 41 2.89 10.54 15.50
N GLU A 42 3.04 9.62 14.56
CA GLU A 42 2.21 8.43 14.38
C GLU A 42 2.13 7.62 15.69
N ILE A 43 3.28 7.20 16.25
CA ILE A 43 3.35 6.43 17.50
C ILE A 43 2.71 7.18 18.68
N ARG A 44 2.92 8.49 18.78
CA ARG A 44 2.29 9.31 19.83
C ARG A 44 0.77 9.29 19.73
N SER A 45 0.23 9.34 18.51
CA SER A 45 -1.22 9.36 18.26
C SER A 45 -1.89 7.98 18.28
N ALA A 46 -1.10 6.91 18.18
CA ALA A 46 -1.59 5.53 18.18
C ALA A 46 -2.19 5.11 19.53
N ASP A 47 -3.17 4.21 19.47
CA ASP A 47 -3.63 3.50 20.67
C ASP A 47 -2.51 2.57 21.22
N PRO A 48 -2.62 2.09 22.47
CA PRO A 48 -1.56 1.27 23.08
C PRO A 48 -1.17 0.02 22.25
N GLY A 49 -2.14 -0.64 21.62
CA GLY A 49 -1.87 -1.86 20.83
C GLY A 49 -1.18 -1.54 19.51
N GLU A 50 -1.64 -0.50 18.80
CA GLU A 50 -1.01 -0.05 17.56
C GLU A 50 0.40 0.51 17.82
N ARG A 51 0.60 1.19 18.95
CA ARG A 51 1.92 1.66 19.39
C ARG A 51 2.88 0.49 19.61
N ALA A 52 2.45 -0.53 20.35
CA ALA A 52 3.24 -1.72 20.59
C ALA A 52 3.62 -2.43 19.28
N SER A 53 2.65 -2.64 18.39
CA SER A 53 2.90 -3.25 17.07
C SER A 53 3.91 -2.45 16.25
N ARG A 54 3.84 -1.12 16.25
CA ARG A 54 4.80 -0.28 15.52
C ARG A 54 6.21 -0.34 16.10
N MET A 55 6.34 -0.32 17.42
CA MET A 55 7.63 -0.48 18.10
C MET A 55 8.22 -1.88 17.83
N ALA A 56 7.41 -2.92 17.89
CA ALA A 56 7.82 -4.28 17.54
C ALA A 56 8.27 -4.37 16.07
N GLY A 57 7.52 -3.79 15.14
CA GLY A 57 7.91 -3.72 13.73
C GLY A 57 9.22 -2.98 13.48
N LEU A 58 9.47 -1.89 14.23
CA LEU A 58 10.74 -1.17 14.18
C LEU A 58 11.91 -2.03 14.69
N LEU A 59 11.77 -2.67 15.85
CA LEU A 59 12.81 -3.51 16.43
C LEU A 59 13.07 -4.77 15.60
N SER A 60 12.02 -5.33 15.00
CA SER A 60 12.14 -6.42 14.02
C SER A 60 13.02 -6.01 12.83
N ARG A 61 12.89 -4.77 12.35
CA ARG A 61 13.78 -4.21 11.31
C ARG A 61 15.21 -3.99 11.77
N ALA A 62 15.41 -3.74 13.06
CA ALA A 62 16.74 -3.72 13.67
C ALA A 62 17.34 -5.14 13.84
N GLY A 63 16.61 -6.19 13.46
CA GLY A 63 17.07 -7.58 13.48
C GLY A 63 16.64 -8.37 14.71
N ALA A 64 15.72 -7.85 15.52
CA ALA A 64 15.16 -8.59 16.65
C ALA A 64 14.09 -9.61 16.21
N GLU A 65 14.11 -10.79 16.82
CA GLU A 65 12.97 -11.70 16.77
C GLU A 65 11.94 -11.26 17.80
N ILE A 66 10.68 -11.12 17.39
CA ILE A 66 9.61 -10.60 18.25
C ILE A 66 8.80 -11.79 18.78
N GLY A 67 8.50 -11.81 20.08
CA GLY A 67 7.60 -12.78 20.68
C GLY A 67 6.53 -12.13 21.56
N GLY A 68 5.40 -12.80 21.77
CA GLY A 68 4.42 -12.40 22.78
C GLY A 68 4.97 -12.50 24.20
N ALA A 69 4.62 -11.54 25.07
CA ALA A 69 5.10 -11.49 26.46
C ALA A 69 3.98 -11.45 27.51
N GLY A 70 2.76 -11.05 27.14
CA GLY A 70 1.63 -10.89 28.06
C GLY A 70 1.83 -9.76 29.10
N PRO A 71 0.76 -9.33 29.80
CA PRO A 71 0.86 -8.24 30.76
C PRO A 71 1.88 -8.54 31.88
N PRO A 72 2.70 -7.55 32.31
CA PRO A 72 2.62 -6.12 32.00
C PRO A 72 3.36 -5.69 30.72
N PHE A 73 3.91 -6.62 29.95
CA PHE A 73 4.65 -6.36 28.73
C PHE A 73 3.73 -6.33 27.52
N ASP A 74 4.16 -5.64 26.47
CA ASP A 74 3.45 -5.65 25.19
C ASP A 74 4.02 -6.74 24.27
N PHE A 75 5.34 -6.93 24.28
CA PHE A 75 6.06 -7.93 23.50
C PHE A 75 7.45 -8.19 24.11
N ALA A 76 8.11 -9.23 23.66
CA ALA A 76 9.51 -9.54 23.91
C ALA A 76 10.30 -9.41 22.60
N ALA A 77 11.55 -8.96 22.70
CA ALA A 77 12.47 -8.85 21.58
C ALA A 77 13.75 -9.65 21.90
N ASP A 78 14.05 -10.65 21.08
CA ASP A 78 15.29 -11.41 21.15
C ASP A 78 16.29 -10.88 20.11
N PHE A 79 17.37 -10.30 20.61
CA PHE A 79 18.50 -9.91 19.80
C PHE A 79 19.49 -11.06 19.83
N GLY A 80 19.32 -12.01 18.91
CA GLY A 80 20.25 -13.13 18.74
C GLY A 80 21.68 -12.67 18.41
N ASP A 81 22.61 -13.61 18.34
CA ASP A 81 24.07 -13.41 18.25
C ASP A 81 24.58 -12.82 16.90
N ARG A 82 23.73 -12.12 16.13
CA ARG A 82 24.08 -11.65 14.78
C ARG A 82 25.14 -10.55 14.76
N ARG A 83 25.49 -9.94 15.91
CA ARG A 83 26.53 -8.88 16.03
C ARG A 83 27.37 -8.91 17.32
N GLY A 84 27.35 -9.98 18.11
CA GLY A 84 28.32 -10.22 19.20
C GLY A 84 28.36 -9.23 20.39
N ALA A 85 27.44 -8.27 20.50
CA ALA A 85 27.48 -7.25 21.56
C ALA A 85 26.48 -7.48 22.71
N TRP A 86 25.40 -8.24 22.48
CA TRP A 86 24.40 -8.57 23.49
C TRP A 86 23.60 -9.81 23.05
N ARG A 87 23.30 -10.71 23.98
CA ARG A 87 22.45 -11.89 23.75
C ARG A 87 21.46 -11.98 24.90
N GLY A 88 20.17 -11.90 24.59
CA GLY A 88 19.14 -11.98 25.61
C GLY A 88 17.78 -11.45 25.16
N ILE A 89 16.75 -11.89 25.88
CA ILE A 89 15.38 -11.45 25.68
C ILE A 89 15.16 -10.14 26.44
N ILE A 90 14.66 -9.14 25.71
CA ILE A 90 14.26 -7.85 26.26
C ILE A 90 12.74 -7.79 26.29
N TYR A 91 12.17 -7.62 27.49
CA TYR A 91 10.73 -7.50 27.69
C TYR A 91 10.32 -6.04 27.56
N CYS A 92 9.53 -5.74 26.53
CA CYS A 92 9.26 -4.38 26.09
C CYS A 92 7.87 -3.89 26.53
N ARG A 93 7.81 -2.62 26.92
CA ARG A 93 6.57 -1.89 27.18
C ARG A 93 6.59 -0.55 26.46
N ALA A 94 5.68 -0.39 25.51
CA ALA A 94 5.49 0.84 24.75
C ALA A 94 4.41 1.70 25.39
N ALA A 95 4.77 2.91 25.81
CA ALA A 95 3.89 3.83 26.50
C ALA A 95 3.94 5.23 25.90
N GLY A 96 2.81 5.95 25.93
CA GLY A 96 2.79 7.37 25.58
C GLY A 96 3.78 8.15 26.44
N ARG A 97 3.63 8.00 27.77
CA ARG A 97 4.58 8.47 28.77
C ARG A 97 5.01 7.32 29.68
N VAL A 98 6.31 7.15 29.86
CA VAL A 98 6.87 6.23 30.87
C VAL A 98 6.94 6.94 32.23
N THR A 99 6.57 6.23 33.29
CA THR A 99 6.57 6.76 34.67
C THR A 99 7.39 5.87 35.61
N ALA A 100 7.90 6.41 36.71
CA ALA A 100 8.64 5.63 37.71
C ALA A 100 7.85 4.41 38.26
N PRO A 101 6.54 4.50 38.57
CA PRO A 101 5.74 3.32 38.93
C PRO A 101 5.72 2.25 37.84
N MET A 102 5.67 2.64 36.57
CA MET A 102 5.71 1.68 35.45
C MET A 102 7.06 0.98 35.38
N ILE A 103 8.17 1.71 35.52
CA ILE A 103 9.52 1.13 35.55
C ILE A 103 9.64 0.08 36.66
N ARG A 104 9.19 0.43 37.88
CA ARG A 104 9.16 -0.52 39.01
C ARG A 104 8.29 -1.74 38.73
N SER A 105 7.12 -1.55 38.12
CA SER A 105 6.23 -2.65 37.77
C SER A 105 6.84 -3.56 36.71
N LEU A 106 7.50 -2.99 35.70
CA LEU A 106 8.18 -3.74 34.65
C LEU A 106 9.29 -4.58 35.26
N ARG A 107 10.18 -3.95 36.04
CA ARG A 107 11.31 -4.66 36.62
C ARG A 107 10.89 -5.84 37.49
N LYS A 108 9.85 -5.69 38.31
CA LYS A 108 9.31 -6.77 39.15
C LYS A 108 8.78 -7.96 38.34
N ALA A 109 8.33 -7.73 37.11
CA ALA A 109 7.75 -8.76 36.26
C ALA A 109 8.78 -9.44 35.34
N VAL A 110 9.97 -8.83 35.15
CA VAL A 110 11.02 -9.40 34.30
C VAL A 110 11.70 -10.57 35.04
N PRO A 111 11.97 -11.70 34.35
CA PRO A 111 12.77 -12.80 34.89
C PRO A 111 14.13 -12.34 35.45
N PRO A 112 14.75 -13.07 36.40
CA PRO A 112 16.00 -12.65 37.04
C PRO A 112 17.15 -12.35 36.06
N ASP A 113 17.18 -13.05 34.93
CA ASP A 113 18.16 -13.00 33.85
C ASP A 113 17.72 -12.16 32.64
N GLY A 114 16.48 -11.66 32.63
CA GLY A 114 15.94 -10.81 31.57
C GLY A 114 16.26 -9.33 31.75
N ALA A 115 16.18 -8.57 30.65
CA ALA A 115 16.15 -7.11 30.70
C ALA A 115 14.74 -6.58 30.40
N ALA A 116 14.42 -5.42 30.97
CA ALA A 116 13.21 -4.67 30.63
C ALA A 116 13.57 -3.53 29.68
N ALA A 117 12.70 -3.23 28.71
CA ALA A 117 12.76 -1.98 27.97
C ALA A 117 11.45 -1.19 28.16
N ALA A 118 11.57 0.06 28.61
CA ALA A 118 10.46 1.00 28.59
C ALA A 118 10.64 1.98 27.43
N LEU A 119 9.75 1.86 26.44
CA LEU A 119 9.76 2.63 25.21
C LEU A 119 8.74 3.77 25.33
N SER A 120 9.22 5.00 25.43
CA SER A 120 8.43 6.21 25.63
C SER A 120 8.19 6.94 24.32
N CYS A 121 6.96 7.43 24.10
CA CYS A 121 6.62 8.29 22.97
C CYS A 121 6.85 9.78 23.28
N GLU A 122 7.21 10.08 24.52
CA GLU A 122 7.59 11.40 25.02
C GLU A 122 9.06 11.41 25.47
N PRO A 123 9.73 12.58 25.43
CA PRO A 123 11.05 12.74 26.03
C PRO A 123 11.05 12.31 27.51
N LEU A 124 12.07 11.56 27.92
CA LEU A 124 12.20 11.08 29.30
C LEU A 124 12.75 12.18 30.20
N ARG A 125 12.09 12.45 31.33
CA ARG A 125 12.49 13.51 32.28
C ARG A 125 12.15 13.16 33.73
N GLY A 126 12.91 13.73 34.67
CA GLY A 126 12.63 13.70 36.10
C GLY A 126 12.59 12.28 36.69
N ALA A 127 11.63 12.03 37.57
CA ALA A 127 11.57 10.80 38.39
C ALA A 127 11.60 9.48 37.59
N ALA A 128 11.10 9.46 36.35
CA ALA A 128 11.16 8.26 35.51
C ALA A 128 12.59 7.95 35.05
N LEU A 129 13.34 8.98 34.66
CA LEU A 129 14.75 8.85 34.30
C LEU A 129 15.58 8.47 35.53
N ASP A 130 15.35 9.13 36.66
CA ASP A 130 16.04 8.84 37.92
C ASP A 130 15.81 7.40 38.40
N GLU A 131 14.62 6.86 38.19
CA GLU A 131 14.29 5.48 38.57
C GLU A 131 15.03 4.46 37.70
N ALA A 132 15.06 4.64 36.37
CA ALA A 132 15.73 3.70 35.49
C ALA A 132 17.25 3.75 35.60
N CYS A 133 17.84 4.93 35.83
CA CYS A 133 19.29 5.04 36.04
C CYS A 133 19.78 4.26 37.29
N ARG A 134 18.87 3.85 38.19
CA ARG A 134 19.20 3.02 39.36
C ARG A 134 19.25 1.53 39.03
N ASP A 135 18.72 1.10 37.89
CA ASP A 135 18.66 -0.31 37.51
C ASP A 135 19.24 -0.52 36.10
N PRO A 136 20.46 -1.08 35.99
CA PRO A 136 21.11 -1.31 34.70
C PRO A 136 20.40 -2.36 33.83
N GLN A 137 19.44 -3.12 34.38
CA GLN A 137 18.63 -4.08 33.62
C GLN A 137 17.36 -3.45 33.03
N VAL A 138 17.13 -2.15 33.24
CA VAL A 138 16.05 -1.40 32.61
C VAL A 138 16.63 -0.48 31.55
N LEU A 139 16.40 -0.84 30.28
CA LEU A 139 16.69 0.01 29.14
C LEU A 139 15.55 1.03 28.95
N LEU A 140 15.94 2.27 28.67
CA LEU A 140 15.01 3.33 28.33
C LEU A 140 15.27 3.77 26.89
N ALA A 141 14.18 3.95 26.15
CA ALA A 141 14.21 4.66 24.88
C ALA A 141 13.09 5.70 24.90
N ASP A 142 13.43 6.97 24.71
CA ASP A 142 12.48 8.01 24.42
C ASP A 142 12.25 8.17 22.91
N ILE A 143 11.47 9.20 22.61
CA ILE A 143 11.08 9.48 21.24
C ILE A 143 12.27 9.90 20.35
N GLU A 144 13.35 10.45 20.90
CA GLU A 144 14.53 10.79 20.10
C GLU A 144 15.24 9.50 19.65
N GLN A 145 15.43 8.54 20.56
CA GLN A 145 16.00 7.24 20.19
C GLN A 145 15.11 6.47 19.20
N VAL A 146 13.78 6.54 19.35
CA VAL A 146 12.83 5.93 18.40
C VAL A 146 12.95 6.57 17.01
N GLN A 147 13.19 7.88 16.92
CA GLN A 147 13.43 8.56 15.65
C GLN A 147 14.74 8.12 15.00
N ASP A 148 15.80 7.98 15.78
CA ASP A 148 17.08 7.49 15.28
C ASP A 148 16.97 6.08 14.72
N TRP A 149 16.30 5.18 15.44
CA TRP A 149 16.02 3.82 14.96
C TRP A 149 15.16 3.82 13.69
N ALA A 150 14.14 4.67 13.60
CA ALA A 150 13.31 4.78 12.40
C ALA A 150 14.13 5.27 11.19
N LYS A 151 15.06 6.19 11.42
CA LYS A 151 16.00 6.67 10.40
C LYS A 151 16.92 5.55 9.92
N GLU A 152 17.47 4.75 10.84
CA GLU A 152 18.35 3.62 10.52
C GLU A 152 17.63 2.49 9.78
N ALA A 153 16.38 2.19 10.17
CA ALA A 153 15.60 1.12 9.57
C ALA A 153 15.26 1.39 8.09
N GLY A 154 15.02 2.65 7.71
CA GLY A 154 14.74 3.09 6.33
C GLY A 154 13.38 2.66 5.77
N ILE A 155 13.00 1.39 5.93
CA ILE A 155 11.74 0.78 5.50
C ILE A 155 11.06 0.13 6.70
N LEU A 156 9.90 0.65 7.07
CA LEU A 156 9.08 0.12 8.16
C LEU A 156 7.95 -0.75 7.62
N PRO A 157 7.40 -1.69 8.41
CA PRO A 157 6.17 -2.41 8.04
C PRO A 157 5.01 -1.46 7.70
N CYS A 158 4.14 -1.90 6.79
CA CYS A 158 2.89 -1.20 6.45
C CYS A 158 2.01 -0.99 7.68
N ARG A 159 1.21 0.06 7.72
CA ARG A 159 0.32 0.32 8.87
C ARG A 159 -0.90 -0.59 8.81
N LYS A 160 -1.39 -1.01 9.97
CA LYS A 160 -2.74 -1.57 10.09
C LYS A 160 -3.76 -0.59 9.50
N GLY A 161 -4.65 -1.09 8.65
CA GLY A 161 -5.67 -0.32 7.97
C GLY A 161 -5.20 0.45 6.73
N SER A 162 -3.91 0.38 6.37
CA SER A 162 -3.41 0.92 5.10
C SER A 162 -3.77 -0.01 3.92
N ILE A 163 -3.66 0.50 2.70
CA ILE A 163 -3.64 -0.32 1.48
C ILE A 163 -2.19 -0.52 1.09
N ALA A 164 -1.81 -1.75 0.78
CA ALA A 164 -0.51 -2.15 0.30
C ALA A 164 -0.59 -2.90 -1.02
N ARG A 165 0.41 -2.73 -1.87
CA ARG A 165 0.65 -3.57 -3.04
C ARG A 165 1.39 -4.82 -2.61
N VAL A 166 0.93 -5.99 -3.03
CA VAL A 166 1.63 -7.25 -2.85
C VAL A 166 2.75 -7.34 -3.88
N ARG A 167 3.97 -7.68 -3.47
CA ARG A 167 5.15 -7.69 -4.35
C ARG A 167 5.65 -9.08 -4.71
N TYR A 168 5.24 -10.12 -3.96
CA TYR A 168 5.67 -11.50 -4.16
C TYR A 168 4.53 -12.49 -3.92
N GLY A 169 4.67 -13.69 -4.48
CA GLY A 169 3.66 -14.76 -4.43
C GLY A 169 2.61 -14.63 -5.53
N ASP A 170 1.61 -15.51 -5.49
CA ASP A 170 0.57 -15.63 -6.52
C ASP A 170 -0.29 -14.37 -6.67
N GLU A 171 -0.33 -13.55 -5.62
CA GLU A 171 -1.08 -12.29 -5.58
C GLU A 171 -0.23 -11.07 -5.92
N ALA A 172 0.97 -11.25 -6.50
CA ALA A 172 1.83 -10.13 -6.87
C ALA A 172 1.08 -9.12 -7.76
N GLY A 173 1.21 -7.84 -7.40
CA GLY A 173 0.51 -6.73 -8.05
C GLY A 173 -0.88 -6.42 -7.49
N CYS A 174 -1.50 -7.35 -6.75
CA CYS A 174 -2.78 -7.07 -6.09
C CYS A 174 -2.65 -5.95 -5.04
N MET A 175 -3.68 -5.12 -4.97
CA MET A 175 -3.85 -4.14 -3.89
C MET A 175 -4.65 -4.79 -2.76
N ALA A 176 -4.12 -4.74 -1.55
CA ALA A 176 -4.67 -5.38 -0.37
C ALA A 176 -4.72 -4.42 0.82
N ARG A 177 -5.79 -4.46 1.59
CA ARG A 177 -5.87 -3.76 2.87
C ARG A 177 -5.24 -4.60 3.97
N VAL A 178 -4.34 -3.99 4.74
CA VAL A 178 -3.72 -4.62 5.92
C VAL A 178 -4.74 -4.62 7.06
N LEU A 179 -5.15 -5.79 7.53
CA LEU A 179 -6.10 -5.94 8.64
C LEU A 179 -5.40 -6.04 9.99
N SER A 180 -4.29 -6.77 10.04
CA SER A 180 -3.44 -6.94 11.22
C SER A 180 -2.03 -7.34 10.81
N LEU A 181 -1.08 -7.11 11.71
CA LEU A 181 0.31 -7.57 11.61
C LEU A 181 0.61 -8.49 12.80
N ASP A 182 1.23 -9.62 12.51
CA ASP A 182 1.77 -10.55 13.48
C ASP A 182 3.30 -10.57 13.30
N HIS A 183 3.98 -9.79 14.14
CA HIS A 183 5.44 -9.68 14.10
C HIS A 183 6.14 -10.94 14.64
N GLU A 184 5.44 -11.78 15.41
CA GLU A 184 5.97 -13.04 15.93
C GLU A 184 5.98 -14.09 14.82
N ALA A 185 4.87 -14.23 14.10
CA ALA A 185 4.82 -15.11 12.93
C ALA A 185 5.59 -14.54 11.72
N GLY A 186 5.81 -13.22 11.67
CA GLY A 186 6.34 -12.52 10.51
C GLY A 186 5.31 -12.33 9.38
N THR A 187 4.02 -12.41 9.72
CA THR A 187 2.92 -12.45 8.75
C THR A 187 1.91 -11.30 8.96
N ALA A 188 1.10 -11.04 7.95
CA ALA A 188 0.07 -10.02 7.94
C ALA A 188 -1.23 -10.64 7.44
N SER A 189 -2.34 -10.38 8.14
CA SER A 189 -3.67 -10.67 7.60
C SER A 189 -4.09 -9.52 6.71
N VAL A 190 -4.44 -9.82 5.46
CA VAL A 190 -4.85 -8.83 4.47
C VAL A 190 -6.20 -9.17 3.86
N GLN A 191 -6.85 -8.17 3.27
CA GLN A 191 -8.01 -8.32 2.41
C GLN A 191 -7.73 -7.73 1.04
N ILE A 192 -7.77 -8.53 -0.01
CA ILE A 192 -7.62 -8.07 -1.39
C ILE A 192 -8.75 -7.09 -1.72
N CYS A 193 -8.43 -5.91 -2.24
CA CYS A 193 -9.37 -4.79 -2.32
C CYS A 193 -10.49 -5.02 -3.35
N HIS A 194 -10.21 -5.76 -4.43
CA HIS A 194 -11.14 -5.93 -5.54
C HIS A 194 -12.14 -7.09 -5.32
N ASP A 195 -11.68 -8.26 -4.82
CA ASP A 195 -12.52 -9.44 -4.59
C ASP A 195 -12.92 -9.66 -3.11
N ARG A 196 -12.34 -8.89 -2.18
CA ARG A 196 -12.52 -8.97 -0.72
C ARG A 196 -12.07 -10.28 -0.06
N ARG A 197 -11.34 -11.14 -0.78
CA ARG A 197 -10.77 -12.36 -0.21
C ARG A 197 -9.77 -11.99 0.88
N LYS A 198 -9.84 -12.73 1.99
CA LYS A 198 -8.90 -12.59 3.11
C LYS A 198 -7.83 -13.65 2.98
N MET A 199 -6.61 -13.29 3.30
CA MET A 199 -5.47 -14.20 3.28
C MET A 199 -4.37 -13.72 4.23
N THR A 200 -3.33 -14.54 4.36
CA THR A 200 -2.15 -14.24 5.16
C THR A 200 -0.96 -14.12 4.23
N LEU A 201 -0.17 -13.05 4.36
CA LEU A 201 1.02 -12.79 3.55
C LEU A 201 2.21 -12.47 4.45
N PRO A 202 3.46 -12.71 4.02
CA PRO A 202 4.64 -12.22 4.76
C PRO A 202 4.61 -10.68 4.89
N ILE A 203 4.94 -10.14 6.07
CA ILE A 203 4.98 -8.66 6.26
C ILE A 203 5.91 -7.99 5.24
N GLY A 204 7.03 -8.64 4.92
CA GLY A 204 8.03 -8.12 3.99
C GLY A 204 7.61 -8.08 2.52
N SER A 205 6.49 -8.70 2.13
CA SER A 205 6.00 -8.69 0.74
C SER A 205 5.05 -7.51 0.44
N LEU A 206 4.73 -6.70 1.43
CA LEU A 206 3.74 -5.62 1.32
C LEU A 206 4.43 -4.27 1.15
N GLU A 207 4.06 -3.52 0.11
CA GLU A 207 4.49 -2.14 -0.13
C GLU A 207 3.33 -1.18 0.12
N GLU A 208 3.41 -0.30 1.12
CA GLU A 208 2.31 0.62 1.44
C GLU A 208 2.07 1.61 0.30
N ALA A 209 0.81 1.73 -0.13
CA ALA A 209 0.42 2.75 -1.09
C ALA A 209 0.62 4.15 -0.48
N ARG A 210 1.26 5.04 -1.25
CA ARG A 210 1.61 6.39 -0.81
C ARG A 210 0.39 7.31 -0.80
N LEU A 211 -0.50 7.13 0.18
CA LEU A 211 -1.69 7.97 0.32
C LEU A 211 -1.41 9.33 0.99
N HIS A 212 -0.15 9.65 1.29
CA HIS A 212 0.29 10.87 1.98
C HIS A 212 -0.62 11.24 3.17
N ALA A 213 -1.05 10.21 3.90
CA ALA A 213 -1.99 10.31 5.00
C ALA A 213 -1.31 9.96 6.32
N GLY A 214 -1.33 10.91 7.26
CA GLY A 214 -1.07 10.61 8.65
C GLY A 214 -2.18 9.76 9.26
N ASP A 215 -1.97 9.28 10.49
CA ASP A 215 -2.88 8.32 11.13
C ASP A 215 -4.32 8.79 11.27
N ARG A 216 -4.52 10.10 11.49
CA ARG A 216 -5.86 10.68 11.66
C ARG A 216 -6.72 10.51 10.41
N ASP A 217 -6.09 10.62 9.24
CA ASP A 217 -6.77 10.61 7.94
C ASP A 217 -6.65 9.26 7.23
N LEU A 218 -5.80 8.35 7.71
CA LEU A 218 -5.55 7.05 7.09
C LEU A 218 -6.84 6.27 6.82
N ARG A 219 -7.76 6.20 7.79
CA ARG A 219 -9.05 5.50 7.57
C ARG A 219 -9.90 6.11 6.47
N ARG A 220 -9.89 7.45 6.36
CA ARG A 220 -10.64 8.19 5.34
C ARG A 220 -10.01 7.97 3.96
N ALA A 221 -8.68 8.11 3.88
CA ALA A 221 -7.90 7.89 2.67
C ALA A 221 -8.03 6.44 2.16
N THR A 222 -7.87 5.45 3.04
CA THR A 222 -8.05 4.03 2.72
C THR A 222 -9.45 3.76 2.15
N ARG A 223 -10.51 4.29 2.75
CA ARG A 223 -11.88 4.08 2.24
C ARG A 223 -12.09 4.70 0.87
N ALA A 224 -11.57 5.91 0.65
CA ALA A 224 -11.65 6.58 -0.64
C ALA A 224 -10.89 5.79 -1.71
N TYR A 225 -9.68 5.33 -1.38
CA TYR A 225 -8.85 4.58 -2.30
C TYR A 225 -9.41 3.19 -2.59
N GLU A 226 -9.95 2.48 -1.59
CA GLU A 226 -10.68 1.22 -1.81
C GLU A 226 -11.88 1.42 -2.76
N ALA A 227 -12.64 2.50 -2.59
CA ALA A 227 -13.76 2.80 -3.47
C ALA A 227 -13.28 3.06 -4.91
N PHE A 228 -12.22 3.84 -5.08
CA PHE A 228 -11.57 4.06 -6.37
C PHE A 228 -11.10 2.74 -7.01
N LEU A 229 -10.38 1.89 -6.27
CA LEU A 229 -9.88 0.61 -6.78
C LEU A 229 -11.02 -0.32 -7.25
N ARG A 230 -12.15 -0.32 -6.55
CA ARG A 230 -13.34 -1.07 -6.99
C ARG A 230 -13.91 -0.53 -8.29
N GLU A 231 -13.98 0.80 -8.44
CA GLU A 231 -14.48 1.39 -9.69
C GLU A 231 -13.53 1.15 -10.87
N VAL A 232 -12.22 1.16 -10.64
CA VAL A 232 -11.22 0.80 -11.66
C VAL A 232 -11.34 -0.68 -12.01
N SER A 233 -11.45 -1.56 -11.02
CA SER A 233 -11.60 -3.01 -11.22
C SER A 233 -12.83 -3.37 -12.05
N ARG A 234 -13.99 -2.75 -11.80
CA ARG A 234 -15.19 -2.93 -12.64
C ARG A 234 -14.98 -2.48 -14.08
N SER A 235 -14.11 -1.50 -14.27
CA SER A 235 -13.86 -0.93 -15.60
C SER A 235 -12.73 -1.64 -16.33
N CYS A 236 -11.94 -2.50 -15.68
CA CYS A 236 -10.77 -3.15 -16.26
C CYS A 236 -10.80 -4.67 -16.01
N PRO A 237 -11.17 -5.50 -17.01
CA PRO A 237 -11.16 -6.96 -16.88
C PRO A 237 -9.78 -7.52 -16.52
N ALA A 238 -8.72 -6.88 -17.02
CA ALA A 238 -7.33 -7.19 -16.72
C ALA A 238 -6.78 -6.33 -15.57
N PHE A 239 -7.60 -6.08 -14.53
CA PHE A 239 -7.26 -5.20 -13.41
C PHE A 239 -5.94 -5.59 -12.73
N THR A 240 -5.72 -6.87 -12.44
CA THR A 240 -4.51 -7.35 -11.76
C THR A 240 -3.26 -7.08 -12.58
N GLU A 241 -3.34 -7.27 -13.91
CA GLU A 241 -2.26 -6.88 -14.83
C GLU A 241 -2.00 -5.39 -14.73
N GLY A 242 -3.06 -4.56 -14.81
CA GLY A 242 -2.93 -3.10 -14.70
C GLY A 242 -2.35 -2.62 -13.38
N MET A 243 -2.70 -3.23 -12.24
CA MET A 243 -2.08 -2.88 -10.95
C MET A 243 -0.62 -3.36 -10.83
N SER A 244 -0.24 -4.36 -11.63
CA SER A 244 1.12 -4.90 -11.71
C SER A 244 2.03 -4.08 -12.62
N THR A 245 1.47 -3.40 -13.63
CA THR A 245 2.24 -2.62 -14.60
C THR A 245 3.06 -1.54 -13.92
N GLU A 246 4.38 -1.53 -14.17
CA GLU A 246 5.28 -0.49 -13.67
C GLU A 246 5.24 0.75 -14.58
N VAL A 247 5.26 1.92 -13.95
CA VAL A 247 5.32 3.23 -14.62
C VAL A 247 6.78 3.63 -14.71
N ILE A 248 7.25 3.94 -15.93
CA ILE A 248 8.65 4.31 -16.16
C ILE A 248 8.90 5.74 -15.72
N ASP A 249 8.05 6.68 -16.15
CA ASP A 249 8.16 8.08 -15.80
C ASP A 249 6.83 8.69 -15.38
N VAL A 250 6.94 9.51 -14.35
CA VAL A 250 5.81 10.07 -13.62
C VAL A 250 5.60 11.51 -14.08
N HIS A 251 4.53 11.70 -14.87
CA HIS A 251 3.98 12.99 -15.30
C HIS A 251 4.93 13.82 -16.17
N GLU A 252 4.93 13.51 -17.46
CA GLU A 252 5.39 14.44 -18.49
C GLU A 252 4.18 15.25 -18.98
N ASP A 253 4.35 16.56 -19.19
CA ASP A 253 3.37 17.31 -19.95
C ASP A 253 3.31 16.76 -21.37
N HIS A 254 2.13 16.75 -21.98
CA HIS A 254 1.92 16.14 -23.30
C HIS A 254 2.94 16.62 -24.35
N HIS A 255 3.24 17.91 -24.31
CA HIS A 255 4.21 18.53 -25.22
C HIS A 255 5.65 18.06 -24.97
N ASP A 256 6.06 17.90 -23.70
CA ASP A 256 7.38 17.38 -23.35
C ASP A 256 7.52 15.90 -23.75
N MET A 257 6.46 15.12 -23.56
CA MET A 257 6.41 13.72 -24.02
C MET A 257 6.53 13.62 -25.54
N LEU A 258 5.79 14.46 -26.30
CA LEU A 258 5.86 14.46 -27.76
C LEU A 258 7.27 14.80 -28.26
N ARG A 259 7.93 15.79 -27.65
CA ARG A 259 9.33 16.13 -27.96
C ARG A 259 10.29 14.97 -27.70
N ALA A 260 10.10 14.25 -26.60
CA ALA A 260 10.97 13.13 -26.22
C ALA A 260 10.78 11.90 -27.13
N THR A 261 9.54 11.61 -27.51
CA THR A 261 9.17 10.34 -28.18
C THR A 261 9.03 10.46 -29.69
N ARG A 262 8.79 11.66 -30.20
CA ARG A 262 8.68 11.98 -31.63
C ARG A 262 9.47 13.25 -31.98
N PRO A 263 10.78 13.28 -31.72
CA PRO A 263 11.61 14.45 -31.99
C PRO A 263 11.53 14.90 -33.47
N GLU A 264 11.25 13.97 -34.39
CA GLU A 264 11.05 14.24 -35.81
C GLU A 264 9.90 15.22 -36.10
N LEU A 265 8.92 15.34 -35.19
CA LEU A 265 7.82 16.30 -35.33
C LEU A 265 8.20 17.73 -34.95
N PHE A 266 9.38 17.94 -34.37
CA PHE A 266 9.86 19.23 -33.86
C PHE A 266 11.17 19.71 -34.50
N ASP A 267 11.75 18.93 -35.41
CA ASP A 267 12.89 19.37 -36.24
C ASP A 267 12.45 20.36 -37.34
N ASP A 268 13.32 21.33 -37.67
CA ASP A 268 13.11 22.47 -38.59
C ASP A 268 12.58 22.11 -40.00
N SER A 269 12.52 20.82 -40.35
CA SER A 269 12.03 20.29 -41.63
C SER A 269 10.52 20.05 -41.70
N HIS A 270 9.80 20.09 -40.57
CA HIS A 270 8.34 20.00 -40.57
C HIS A 270 7.73 21.36 -40.21
N PRO A 271 6.69 21.82 -40.95
CA PRO A 271 5.97 23.03 -40.55
C PRO A 271 5.50 22.82 -39.10
N PRO A 272 5.58 23.86 -38.23
CA PRO A 272 5.14 23.73 -36.86
C PRO A 272 3.74 23.11 -36.90
N LEU A 273 3.60 21.94 -36.27
CA LEU A 273 2.30 21.35 -36.03
C LEU A 273 1.43 22.49 -35.52
N GLN A 274 0.25 22.68 -36.12
CA GLN A 274 -0.77 23.43 -35.40
C GLN A 274 -0.80 22.79 -34.03
N GLU A 275 -0.43 23.58 -33.02
CA GLU A 275 -0.64 23.23 -31.62
C GLU A 275 -2.17 23.12 -31.50
N GLU A 276 -2.73 21.97 -31.88
CA GLU A 276 -3.97 21.55 -31.27
C GLU A 276 -3.59 21.47 -29.80
N GLU A 277 -3.95 22.53 -29.07
CA GLU A 277 -3.88 22.60 -27.63
C GLU A 277 -4.66 21.40 -27.10
N HIS A 278 -3.99 20.26 -26.98
CA HIS A 278 -4.49 19.19 -26.16
C HIS A 278 -4.55 19.78 -24.76
N PRO A 279 -5.73 19.85 -24.15
CA PRO A 279 -5.91 20.50 -22.87
C PRO A 279 -4.93 19.88 -21.87
N ASP A 280 -4.09 20.71 -21.22
CA ASP A 280 -3.05 20.35 -20.25
C ASP A 280 -3.29 18.96 -19.64
N GLY A 281 -2.73 17.96 -20.31
CA GLY A 281 -3.06 16.56 -20.11
C GLY A 281 -1.95 15.90 -19.33
N MET A 282 -2.28 15.33 -18.16
CA MET A 282 -1.31 14.55 -17.41
C MET A 282 -1.04 13.24 -18.15
N ILE A 283 0.16 13.11 -18.74
CA ILE A 283 0.57 11.90 -19.43
C ILE A 283 1.38 10.99 -18.49
N VAL A 284 1.10 9.70 -18.54
CA VAL A 284 1.88 8.66 -17.86
C VAL A 284 2.51 7.75 -18.90
N ARG A 285 3.83 7.52 -18.78
CA ARG A 285 4.61 6.72 -19.73
C ARG A 285 4.90 5.32 -19.19
N PHE A 286 4.80 4.35 -20.08
CA PHE A 286 5.18 2.95 -19.93
C PHE A 286 6.20 2.59 -21.00
N GLU A 287 6.83 1.43 -20.90
CA GLU A 287 7.84 0.97 -21.86
C GLU A 287 7.29 0.91 -23.29
N ASN A 288 6.02 0.50 -23.42
CA ASN A 288 5.38 0.19 -24.68
C ASN A 288 4.13 1.03 -24.97
N ALA A 289 3.80 1.99 -24.11
CA ALA A 289 2.59 2.79 -24.23
C ALA A 289 2.70 4.12 -23.47
N HIS A 290 1.84 5.07 -23.82
CA HIS A 290 1.57 6.23 -22.99
C HIS A 290 0.06 6.37 -22.77
N VAL A 291 -0.30 7.03 -21.67
CA VAL A 291 -1.69 7.26 -21.28
C VAL A 291 -1.92 8.73 -20.98
N ASN A 292 -2.84 9.37 -21.72
CA ASN A 292 -3.45 10.63 -21.33
C ASN A 292 -4.50 10.35 -20.26
N VAL A 293 -4.23 10.72 -19.01
CA VAL A 293 -5.12 10.43 -17.88
C VAL A 293 -6.31 11.40 -17.83
N THR A 294 -6.22 12.55 -18.51
CA THR A 294 -7.32 13.51 -18.62
C THR A 294 -8.43 12.96 -19.49
N GLU A 295 -8.07 12.48 -20.68
CA GLU A 295 -9.01 11.95 -21.66
C GLU A 295 -9.26 10.45 -21.47
N LEU A 296 -8.47 9.82 -20.58
CA LEU A 296 -8.33 8.37 -20.46
C LEU A 296 -8.06 7.82 -21.86
N GLU A 297 -6.92 8.11 -22.47
CA GLU A 297 -6.58 7.58 -23.79
C GLU A 297 -5.22 6.90 -23.74
N CYS A 298 -5.14 5.70 -24.31
CA CYS A 298 -3.91 4.91 -24.33
C CYS A 298 -3.49 4.57 -25.74
N SER A 299 -2.18 4.69 -25.99
CA SER A 299 -1.55 4.35 -27.28
C SER A 299 -1.40 2.84 -27.53
N CYS A 300 -1.76 1.97 -26.59
CA CYS A 300 -1.56 0.51 -26.72
C CYS A 300 -2.50 -0.16 -27.73
N GLY A 301 -3.41 0.60 -28.37
CA GLY A 301 -4.30 0.08 -29.41
C GLY A 301 -5.48 -0.75 -28.89
N HIS A 302 -5.61 -0.97 -27.57
CA HIS A 302 -6.71 -1.75 -26.98
C HIS A 302 -8.10 -1.24 -27.38
N ARG A 303 -8.22 0.08 -27.63
CA ARG A 303 -9.47 0.74 -28.05
C ARG A 303 -9.85 0.54 -29.52
N MET A 304 -8.96 0.01 -30.36
CA MET A 304 -9.23 -0.26 -31.77
C MET A 304 -9.95 -1.59 -31.99
N ASN A 305 -10.18 -2.38 -30.93
CA ASN A 305 -10.96 -3.61 -31.02
C ASN A 305 -12.45 -3.30 -30.82
N GLU A 306 -13.22 -3.31 -31.91
CA GLU A 306 -14.65 -2.93 -31.97
C GLU A 306 -15.56 -3.78 -31.07
N SER A 307 -15.10 -4.96 -30.64
CA SER A 307 -15.79 -5.86 -29.72
C SER A 307 -15.84 -5.37 -28.26
N HIS A 308 -15.13 -4.29 -27.93
CA HIS A 308 -15.04 -3.79 -26.58
C HIS A 308 -15.62 -2.38 -26.53
N TYR A 309 -16.86 -2.26 -26.05
CA TYR A 309 -17.45 -0.98 -25.66
C TYR A 309 -16.79 -0.49 -24.35
N ARG A 310 -15.52 -0.12 -24.52
CA ARG A 310 -14.47 0.49 -23.69
C ARG A 310 -14.47 0.18 -22.19
N THR A 311 -13.94 -0.99 -21.86
CA THR A 311 -13.19 -1.21 -20.62
C THR A 311 -11.85 -0.47 -20.67
N LEU A 312 -11.31 -0.10 -19.50
CA LEU A 312 -9.94 0.37 -19.36
C LEU A 312 -8.97 -0.75 -19.80
N CYS A 313 -7.92 -0.39 -20.53
CA CYS A 313 -6.77 -1.27 -20.69
C CYS A 313 -5.93 -1.30 -19.38
N PRO A 314 -5.04 -2.30 -19.22
CA PRO A 314 -4.11 -2.36 -18.08
C PRO A 314 -3.32 -1.06 -17.85
N HIS A 315 -2.84 -0.41 -18.93
CA HIS A 315 -2.10 0.86 -18.83
C HIS A 315 -2.94 2.00 -18.27
N GLU A 316 -4.21 2.12 -18.68
CA GLU A 316 -5.11 3.16 -18.18
C GLU A 316 -5.42 2.97 -16.69
N ALA A 317 -5.62 1.71 -16.27
CA ALA A 317 -5.80 1.37 -14.86
C ALA A 317 -4.54 1.69 -14.03
N ALA A 318 -3.36 1.30 -14.53
CA ALA A 318 -2.07 1.60 -13.92
C ALA A 318 -1.83 3.12 -13.77
N ALA A 319 -2.08 3.86 -14.85
CA ALA A 319 -1.91 5.31 -14.89
C ALA A 319 -2.86 6.01 -13.91
N LEU A 320 -4.14 5.63 -13.87
CA LEU A 320 -5.10 6.17 -12.90
C LEU A 320 -4.66 5.92 -11.46
N ASN A 321 -4.21 4.70 -11.17
CA ASN A 321 -3.73 4.33 -9.85
C ASN A 321 -2.52 5.17 -9.42
N HIS A 322 -1.57 5.29 -10.34
CA HIS A 322 -0.34 6.04 -10.16
C HIS A 322 -0.60 7.53 -9.94
N THR A 323 -1.43 8.16 -10.78
CA THR A 323 -1.78 9.59 -10.67
C THR A 323 -2.50 9.94 -9.36
N CYS A 324 -3.27 9.00 -8.80
CA CYS A 324 -3.96 9.15 -7.52
C CYS A 324 -3.02 9.05 -6.30
N THR A 325 -1.89 8.36 -6.42
CA THR A 325 -1.03 8.01 -5.27
C THR A 325 0.38 8.59 -5.32
N ALA A 326 1.02 8.67 -6.48
CA ALA A 326 2.43 9.06 -6.59
C ALA A 326 2.67 10.58 -6.68
N GLY A 327 1.67 11.35 -7.12
CA GLY A 327 1.82 12.79 -7.36
C GLY A 327 1.05 13.72 -6.39
N ALA A 328 0.38 13.17 -5.39
CA ALA A 328 -0.42 13.95 -4.45
C ALA A 328 0.48 14.59 -3.37
N LYS A 329 0.32 15.89 -3.12
CA LYS A 329 1.10 16.59 -2.08
C LYS A 329 0.61 16.28 -0.67
N ASP A 330 -0.67 15.96 -0.54
CA ASP A 330 -1.36 15.71 0.70
C ASP A 330 -2.58 14.78 0.45
N THR A 331 -3.20 14.34 1.55
CA THR A 331 -4.34 13.41 1.51
C THR A 331 -5.54 13.99 0.76
N ASP A 332 -5.87 15.26 0.94
CA ASP A 332 -7.05 15.86 0.32
C ASP A 332 -6.86 15.99 -1.20
N SER A 333 -5.64 16.27 -1.67
CA SER A 333 -5.26 16.25 -3.08
C SER A 333 -5.42 14.85 -3.68
N ALA A 334 -4.91 13.81 -3.00
CA ALA A 334 -5.07 12.41 -3.43
C ALA A 334 -6.55 12.04 -3.54
N MET A 335 -7.35 12.38 -2.53
CA MET A 335 -8.78 12.11 -2.49
C MET A 335 -9.55 12.87 -3.59
N GLY A 336 -9.17 14.12 -3.87
CA GLY A 336 -9.73 14.93 -4.94
C GLY A 336 -9.50 14.28 -6.30
N ARG A 337 -8.27 13.80 -6.55
CA ARG A 337 -7.91 13.06 -7.78
C ARG A 337 -8.69 11.75 -7.91
N MET A 338 -8.81 10.97 -6.84
CA MET A 338 -9.60 9.74 -6.82
C MET A 338 -11.07 10.00 -7.12
N SER A 339 -11.65 11.03 -6.50
CA SER A 339 -13.06 11.41 -6.72
C SER A 339 -13.30 11.85 -8.16
N GLU A 340 -12.38 12.63 -8.73
CA GLU A 340 -12.44 13.05 -10.13
C GLU A 340 -12.28 11.86 -11.09
N ALA A 341 -11.34 10.94 -10.80
CA ALA A 341 -11.15 9.72 -11.56
C ALA A 341 -12.43 8.86 -11.56
N VAL A 342 -13.05 8.64 -10.40
CA VAL A 342 -14.34 7.94 -10.28
C VAL A 342 -15.43 8.64 -11.10
N ARG A 343 -15.51 9.97 -11.03
CA ARG A 343 -16.48 10.75 -11.83
C ARG A 343 -16.24 10.59 -13.34
N ARG A 344 -14.98 10.54 -13.78
CA ARG A 344 -14.60 10.31 -15.18
C ARG A 344 -14.97 8.90 -15.63
N LEU A 345 -14.67 7.89 -14.82
CA LEU A 345 -15.08 6.51 -15.10
C LEU A 345 -16.60 6.37 -15.21
N GLY A 346 -17.35 7.05 -14.34
CA GLY A 346 -18.82 7.10 -14.43
C GLY A 346 -19.32 7.71 -15.75
N ARG A 347 -18.71 8.81 -16.22
CA ARG A 347 -19.04 9.41 -17.54
C ARG A 347 -18.69 8.48 -18.70
N LEU A 348 -17.53 7.83 -18.64
CA LEU A 348 -17.10 6.88 -19.66
C LEU A 348 -18.09 5.72 -19.78
N ARG A 349 -18.51 5.13 -18.65
CA ARG A 349 -19.52 4.06 -18.65
C ARG A 349 -20.85 4.53 -19.21
N ALA A 350 -21.37 5.68 -18.78
CA ALA A 350 -22.63 6.22 -19.31
C ALA A 350 -22.56 6.44 -20.84
N SER A 351 -21.43 6.95 -21.34
CA SER A 351 -21.21 7.12 -22.77
C SER A 351 -21.14 5.78 -23.51
N ASN A 352 -20.48 4.77 -22.94
CA ASN A 352 -20.42 3.43 -23.52
C ASN A 352 -21.81 2.78 -23.59
N VAL A 353 -22.61 2.87 -22.52
CA VAL A 353 -24.00 2.39 -22.51
C VAL A 353 -24.81 3.05 -23.62
N ALA A 354 -24.71 4.37 -23.77
CA ALA A 354 -25.43 5.10 -24.81
C ALA A 354 -25.03 4.63 -26.22
N ARG A 355 -23.72 4.52 -26.49
CA ARG A 355 -23.21 4.05 -27.79
C ARG A 355 -23.60 2.61 -28.11
N MET A 356 -23.55 1.72 -27.11
CA MET A 356 -24.00 0.33 -27.26
C MET A 356 -25.48 0.27 -27.58
N SER A 357 -26.27 1.04 -26.84
CA SER A 357 -27.70 1.19 -27.06
C SER A 357 -27.95 1.61 -28.51
N ASP A 358 -27.34 2.70 -28.97
CA ASP A 358 -27.49 3.21 -30.33
C ASP A 358 -27.11 2.17 -31.41
N ALA A 359 -26.01 1.44 -31.21
CA ALA A 359 -25.59 0.39 -32.13
C ALA A 359 -26.62 -0.75 -32.21
N ILE A 360 -27.23 -1.12 -31.09
CA ILE A 360 -28.27 -2.15 -31.02
C ILE A 360 -29.59 -1.65 -31.60
N TYR A 361 -29.91 -0.37 -31.40
CA TYR A 361 -31.06 0.27 -32.05
C TYR A 361 -30.89 0.27 -33.57
N ALA A 362 -29.68 0.51 -34.08
CA ALA A 362 -29.38 0.43 -35.49
C ALA A 362 -29.53 -1.01 -36.03
N GLU A 363 -29.04 -2.02 -35.30
CA GLU A 363 -29.04 -3.41 -35.75
C GLU A 363 -30.43 -4.09 -35.65
N LEU A 364 -31.14 -3.92 -34.54
CA LEU A 364 -32.42 -4.60 -34.30
C LEU A 364 -33.64 -3.88 -34.90
N GLY A 365 -33.46 -2.67 -35.44
CA GLY A 365 -34.53 -1.86 -36.05
C GLY A 365 -35.74 -1.64 -35.13
N SER A 366 -36.96 -1.53 -35.66
CA SER A 366 -38.17 -1.31 -34.85
C SER A 366 -38.75 -2.58 -34.21
N ARG A 367 -38.44 -3.77 -34.75
CA ARG A 367 -39.09 -5.04 -34.40
C ARG A 367 -38.56 -5.73 -33.13
N GLY A 368 -37.33 -5.43 -32.70
CA GLY A 368 -36.71 -6.06 -31.52
C GLY A 368 -36.92 -5.32 -30.17
N ALA A 369 -38.10 -4.76 -29.91
CA ALA A 369 -38.30 -3.90 -28.73
C ALA A 369 -38.10 -4.61 -27.38
N ALA A 370 -38.49 -5.89 -27.31
CA ALA A 370 -38.34 -6.70 -26.10
C ALA A 370 -36.88 -7.09 -25.88
N GLU A 371 -36.18 -7.46 -26.95
CA GLU A 371 -34.76 -7.82 -26.98
C GLU A 371 -33.88 -6.61 -26.61
N ARG A 372 -34.22 -5.42 -27.12
CA ARG A 372 -33.58 -4.15 -26.72
C ARG A 372 -33.72 -3.89 -25.22
N ALA A 373 -34.93 -3.99 -24.69
CA ALA A 373 -35.18 -3.75 -23.28
C ALA A 373 -34.49 -4.78 -22.38
N ALA A 374 -34.40 -6.04 -22.82
CA ALA A 374 -33.67 -7.08 -22.11
C ALA A 374 -32.16 -6.81 -22.12
N PHE A 375 -31.60 -6.42 -23.27
CA PHE A 375 -30.17 -6.11 -23.39
C PHE A 375 -29.76 -4.87 -22.59
N ILE A 376 -30.55 -3.78 -22.64
CA ILE A 376 -30.25 -2.56 -21.85
C ILE A 376 -30.24 -2.89 -20.35
N ARG A 377 -31.24 -3.63 -19.84
CA ARG A 377 -31.26 -4.06 -18.43
C ARG A 377 -30.07 -4.96 -18.08
N TYR A 378 -29.68 -5.85 -18.99
CA TYR A 378 -28.49 -6.67 -18.81
C TYR A 378 -27.23 -5.80 -18.70
N MET A 379 -27.06 -4.82 -19.58
CA MET A 379 -25.92 -3.90 -19.57
C MET A 379 -25.88 -3.00 -18.33
N GLU A 380 -27.02 -2.46 -17.90
CA GLU A 380 -27.15 -1.67 -16.66
C GLU A 380 -26.81 -2.50 -15.42
N SER A 381 -26.94 -3.82 -15.48
CA SER A 381 -26.54 -4.71 -14.39
C SER A 381 -25.05 -5.08 -14.40
N TYR A 382 -24.35 -4.85 -15.51
CA TYR A 382 -22.96 -5.26 -15.74
C TYR A 382 -21.94 -4.12 -15.64
N LEU A 383 -22.39 -2.85 -15.66
CA LEU A 383 -21.58 -1.63 -15.67
C LEU A 383 -21.83 -0.77 -14.41
#